data_AF-A0A3M1T3R6-F1
#
_entry.id   AF-A0A3M1T3R6-F1
#
_cell.length_a   1.000
_cell.length_b   1.000
_cell.length_c   1.000
_cell.angle_alpha   90.00
_cell.angle_beta   90.00
_cell.angle_gamma   90.00
#
_symmetry.space_group_name_H-M   'P 1'
#
loop_
_entity.id
_entity.type
_entity.pdbx_description
1 polymer ?
#
loop_
_entity_poly.entity_id
_entity_poly.type
_entity_poly.pdbx_seq_one_letter_code
_entity_poly.pdbx_strand_id
1 'polypeptide(L)'
;NLGNVAANSAPGIDLNGNTVDGLDFTARFRGPEVAIVDPVNLNVGDADNDEIASATVTITNLKDGVSEILDVTIAHDISKSYNSATGTLTLSGFATVSEYAEVLRTVTYNNTALTPTPGARTITFTVNDGKENSVPAVSTVYYPDDTVRITTGTRATSIPASAFLVNDGGVGLSMTGTNMLPGGVTEIGGVPISELNFNNPADGSTFTYTFAESSGNTGTAKVTILRVDRTGGGDIISGGSGPDLLRGEEGFDTITGGAGADVFIYEDEDEGSGTFDATQDNLLAQISTNQYDIILDFAKGIDKIGITRGVRAVNDFADILPVVQTTFAGNILTGSQRIFAYETGGSTYIVYDEDGNNIAGNNSRIFAKLEGVTGLGTLSINDFSFIP
;
A
#
# COMPACT_ATOMS: atom_id res chain seq x y z
N ASN A 1 46.47 30.72 -37.38
CA ASN A 1 46.32 29.56 -36.50
C ASN A 1 45.11 29.84 -35.62
N LEU A 2 43.91 29.62 -36.13
CA LEU A 2 42.68 29.70 -35.32
C LEU A 2 42.58 28.34 -34.65
N GLY A 3 43.05 28.25 -33.41
CA GLY A 3 42.96 27.03 -32.63
C GLY A 3 41.49 26.66 -32.50
N ASN A 4 41.12 25.52 -33.07
CA ASN A 4 39.83 24.90 -32.84
C ASN A 4 39.83 24.45 -31.37
N VAL A 5 39.31 25.30 -30.48
CA VAL A 5 39.01 24.87 -29.10
C VAL A 5 37.87 23.87 -29.25
N ALA A 6 38.07 22.63 -28.78
CA ALA A 6 36.99 21.64 -28.80
C ALA A 6 35.75 22.24 -28.13
N ALA A 7 34.57 22.00 -28.71
CA ALA A 7 33.31 22.39 -28.08
C ALA A 7 33.14 21.59 -26.79
N ASN A 8 32.61 22.23 -25.75
CA ASN A 8 32.35 21.59 -24.48
C ASN A 8 31.33 20.46 -24.63
N SER A 9 31.51 19.34 -23.94
CA SER A 9 30.44 18.36 -23.73
C SER A 9 29.82 18.60 -22.36
N ALA A 10 28.50 18.52 -22.26
CA ALA A 10 27.84 18.57 -20.97
C ALA A 10 28.18 17.34 -20.12
N PRO A 11 28.28 17.48 -18.78
CA PRO A 11 28.46 16.33 -17.90
C PRO A 11 27.21 15.43 -17.89
N GLY A 12 27.37 14.21 -17.40
CA GLY A 12 26.33 13.22 -17.21
C GLY A 12 26.27 12.72 -15.76
N ILE A 13 25.08 12.34 -15.33
CA ILE A 13 24.83 11.75 -14.01
C ILE A 13 23.82 10.62 -14.14
N ASP A 14 24.10 9.48 -13.51
CA ASP A 14 23.26 8.29 -13.42
C ASP A 14 23.14 7.91 -11.94
N LEU A 15 21.91 7.86 -11.41
CA LEU A 15 21.65 7.66 -9.98
C LEU A 15 21.77 6.19 -9.52
N ASN A 16 21.84 5.22 -10.44
CA ASN A 16 21.81 3.80 -10.11
C ASN A 16 22.95 2.97 -10.76
N GLY A 17 23.66 3.53 -11.74
CA GLY A 17 24.97 3.07 -12.17
C GLY A 17 25.02 1.86 -13.11
N ASN A 18 23.94 1.45 -13.80
CA ASN A 18 24.10 0.44 -14.87
C ASN A 18 22.97 0.36 -15.94
N THR A 19 23.40 0.53 -17.21
CA THR A 19 22.99 0.02 -18.56
C THR A 19 21.54 -0.28 -18.97
N VAL A 20 20.54 -0.24 -18.08
CA VAL A 20 19.12 -0.32 -18.49
C VAL A 20 18.55 1.08 -18.33
N ASP A 21 18.47 1.80 -19.46
CA ASP A 21 18.00 3.19 -19.61
C ASP A 21 17.12 3.69 -18.45
N GLY A 22 17.76 4.31 -17.46
CA GLY A 22 17.10 4.92 -16.33
C GLY A 22 18.10 5.77 -15.57
N LEU A 23 18.07 7.08 -15.78
CA LEU A 23 18.75 8.05 -14.91
C LEU A 23 17.98 8.21 -13.59
N ASP A 24 17.26 7.18 -13.17
CA ASP A 24 16.24 7.25 -12.15
C ASP A 24 16.53 6.33 -10.96
N PHE A 25 15.92 6.71 -9.85
CA PHE A 25 15.98 5.97 -8.61
C PHE A 25 14.62 6.08 -7.92
N THR A 26 14.23 5.06 -7.16
CA THR A 26 13.01 5.11 -6.35
C THR A 26 13.33 4.75 -4.91
N ALA A 27 12.90 5.61 -4.00
CA ALA A 27 13.00 5.40 -2.56
C ALA A 27 11.62 5.54 -1.91
N ARG A 28 11.46 4.98 -0.71
CA ARG A 28 10.23 5.05 0.08
C ARG A 28 10.57 5.68 1.44
N PHE A 29 9.93 6.80 1.80
CA PHE A 29 10.22 7.55 3.04
C PHE A 29 9.33 7.09 4.20
N ARG A 30 9.88 6.87 5.40
CA ARG A 30 9.18 6.20 6.53
C ARG A 30 9.44 6.79 7.92
N GLY A 31 9.90 8.04 8.01
CA GLY A 31 10.19 8.70 9.28
C GLY A 31 11.62 9.20 9.38
N PRO A 32 12.65 8.33 9.53
CA PRO A 32 14.03 8.78 9.43
C PRO A 32 14.35 9.16 7.99
N GLU A 33 15.47 9.88 7.82
CA GLU A 33 15.97 10.20 6.49
C GLU A 33 16.23 8.93 5.65
N VAL A 34 16.04 9.03 4.34
CA VAL A 34 16.22 7.92 3.39
C VAL A 34 17.20 8.33 2.30
N ALA A 35 18.09 7.43 1.90
CA ALA A 35 18.94 7.63 0.72
C ALA A 35 18.09 7.66 -0.55
N ILE A 36 18.37 8.62 -1.43
CA ILE A 36 17.56 8.84 -2.65
C ILE A 36 18.33 8.58 -3.94
N VAL A 37 19.44 7.86 -3.84
CA VAL A 37 20.32 7.43 -4.91
C VAL A 37 20.93 6.09 -4.54
N ASP A 38 21.52 5.37 -5.50
CA ASP A 38 22.32 4.19 -5.18
C ASP A 38 23.61 4.64 -4.46
N PRO A 39 23.83 4.22 -3.20
CA PRO A 39 24.95 4.69 -2.38
C PRO A 39 26.31 4.15 -2.84
N VAL A 40 26.33 3.20 -3.78
CA VAL A 40 27.55 2.56 -4.29
C VAL A 40 27.74 2.87 -5.77
N ASN A 41 26.67 2.78 -6.57
CA ASN A 41 26.76 2.72 -8.02
C ASN A 41 26.45 4.05 -8.73
N LEU A 42 25.86 5.06 -8.07
CA LEU A 42 25.64 6.37 -8.69
C LEU A 42 26.94 6.84 -9.35
N ASN A 43 26.86 7.28 -10.61
CA ASN A 43 28.02 7.67 -11.38
C ASN A 43 27.85 9.07 -11.97
N VAL A 44 28.96 9.80 -12.01
CA VAL A 44 29.09 11.08 -12.72
C VAL A 44 30.15 10.89 -13.80
N GLY A 45 30.01 11.54 -14.94
CA GLY A 45 30.96 11.44 -16.04
C GLY A 45 30.96 12.70 -16.88
N ASP A 46 32.07 12.99 -17.53
CA ASP A 46 32.20 14.06 -18.51
C ASP A 46 33.30 13.66 -19.50
N ALA A 47 33.15 14.03 -20.77
CA ALA A 47 34.01 13.57 -21.86
C ALA A 47 35.26 14.43 -22.06
N ASP A 48 35.23 15.69 -21.62
CA ASP A 48 36.31 16.67 -21.84
C ASP A 48 36.68 17.50 -20.61
N ASN A 49 35.97 17.34 -19.50
CA ASN A 49 36.24 17.95 -18.20
C ASN A 49 36.44 16.88 -17.11
N ASP A 50 37.61 16.83 -16.46
CA ASP A 50 37.83 15.89 -15.34
C ASP A 50 37.26 16.40 -13.99
N GLU A 51 36.73 17.62 -13.96
CA GLU A 51 36.23 18.31 -12.77
C GLU A 51 34.78 18.79 -12.96
N ILE A 52 34.01 18.73 -11.88
CA ILE A 52 32.66 19.29 -11.75
C ILE A 52 32.73 20.51 -10.83
N ALA A 53 32.03 21.59 -11.19
CA ALA A 53 32.04 22.87 -10.48
C ALA A 53 30.92 23.01 -9.45
N SER A 54 29.75 22.43 -9.75
CA SER A 54 28.57 22.50 -8.88
C SER A 54 27.55 21.40 -9.19
N ALA A 55 26.61 21.21 -8.27
CA ALA A 55 25.43 20.39 -8.48
C ALA A 55 24.19 21.01 -7.81
N THR A 56 23.02 20.80 -8.39
CA THR A 56 21.73 21.14 -7.77
C THR A 56 20.84 19.90 -7.67
N VAL A 57 20.29 19.68 -6.48
CA VAL A 57 19.29 18.65 -6.20
C VAL A 57 18.02 19.34 -5.72
N THR A 58 16.91 19.14 -6.42
CA THR A 58 15.68 19.91 -6.18
C THR A 58 14.46 19.01 -6.03
N ILE A 59 13.70 19.16 -4.95
CA ILE A 59 12.34 18.63 -4.83
C ILE A 59 11.42 19.52 -5.67
N THR A 60 11.01 19.03 -6.84
CA THR A 60 10.25 19.82 -7.83
C THR A 60 8.77 19.99 -7.47
N ASN A 61 8.25 19.16 -6.58
CA ASN A 61 6.85 19.14 -6.15
C ASN A 61 6.73 19.08 -4.63
N LEU A 62 7.34 20.03 -3.92
CA LEU A 62 7.20 20.16 -2.45
C LEU A 62 5.74 20.03 -2.04
N LYS A 63 5.46 19.09 -1.14
CA LYS A 63 4.12 18.81 -0.59
C LYS A 63 3.97 19.35 0.83
N ASP A 64 5.04 19.32 1.63
CA ASP A 64 5.02 19.76 3.04
C ASP A 64 5.92 20.99 3.29
N GLY A 65 6.36 21.65 2.22
CA GLY A 65 7.11 22.91 2.28
C GLY A 65 8.41 22.77 3.07
N VAL A 66 8.62 23.64 4.06
CA VAL A 66 9.88 23.73 4.82
C VAL A 66 10.18 22.50 5.67
N SER A 67 9.21 21.60 5.86
CA SER A 67 9.41 20.33 6.55
C SER A 67 10.17 19.31 5.73
N GLU A 68 10.20 19.44 4.40
CA GLU A 68 10.96 18.58 3.51
C GLU A 68 12.40 19.09 3.39
N ILE A 69 13.35 18.18 3.60
CA ILE A 69 14.78 18.50 3.71
C ILE A 69 15.55 17.55 2.80
N LEU A 70 16.43 18.11 1.98
CA LEU A 70 17.49 17.35 1.33
C LEU A 70 18.79 17.61 2.08
N ASP A 71 19.55 16.56 2.35
CA ASP A 71 20.88 16.70 2.92
C ASP A 71 21.91 15.85 2.18
N VAL A 72 23.19 16.16 2.41
CA VAL A 72 24.34 15.43 1.85
C VAL A 72 25.52 15.47 2.82
N THR A 73 26.36 14.43 2.81
CA THR A 73 27.63 14.44 3.54
C THR A 73 28.72 15.07 2.67
N ILE A 74 29.33 16.16 3.14
CA ILE A 74 30.32 16.94 2.39
C ILE A 74 31.74 16.41 2.57
N ALA A 75 32.49 16.40 1.46
CA ALA A 75 33.91 16.06 1.34
C ALA A 75 34.55 16.89 0.21
N HIS A 76 35.88 16.78 0.02
CA HIS A 76 36.61 17.28 -1.16
C HIS A 76 36.44 18.78 -1.48
N ASP A 77 36.49 19.64 -0.47
CA ASP A 77 36.29 21.10 -0.59
C ASP A 77 34.95 21.54 -1.25
N ILE A 78 34.00 20.61 -1.37
CA ILE A 78 32.63 20.89 -1.79
C ILE A 78 31.84 21.44 -0.60
N SER A 79 31.13 22.54 -0.82
CA SER A 79 30.22 23.16 0.15
C SER A 79 28.77 22.88 -0.21
N LYS A 80 27.88 22.74 0.78
CA LYS A 80 26.43 22.59 0.57
C LYS A 80 25.64 23.79 1.11
N SER A 81 24.50 24.06 0.48
CA SER A 81 23.47 24.94 1.03
C SER A 81 22.08 24.42 0.64
N TYR A 82 21.16 24.37 1.59
CA TYR A 82 19.77 23.95 1.34
C TYR A 82 18.82 25.13 1.53
N ASN A 83 18.02 25.42 0.50
CA ASN A 83 16.93 26.38 0.58
C ASN A 83 15.61 25.62 0.75
N SER A 84 15.11 25.56 1.99
CA SER A 84 13.86 24.86 2.32
C SER A 84 12.60 25.50 1.75
N ALA A 85 12.65 26.77 1.33
CA ALA A 85 11.52 27.42 0.67
C ALA A 85 11.36 26.97 -0.79
N THR A 86 12.46 26.58 -1.45
CA THR A 86 12.47 26.12 -2.86
C THR A 86 12.81 24.64 -3.00
N GLY A 87 13.06 23.93 -1.90
CA GLY A 87 13.40 22.50 -1.90
C GLY A 87 14.71 22.20 -2.62
N THR A 88 15.65 23.16 -2.69
CA THR A 88 16.86 23.06 -3.51
C THR A 88 18.11 22.98 -2.65
N LEU A 89 18.83 21.86 -2.76
CA LEU A 89 20.18 21.66 -2.26
C LEU A 89 21.17 22.04 -3.36
N THR A 90 22.04 23.00 -3.09
CA THR A 90 23.11 23.45 -3.99
C THR A 90 24.46 23.04 -3.42
N LEU A 91 25.26 22.37 -4.24
CA LEU A 91 26.65 22.03 -3.99
C LEU A 91 27.55 22.92 -4.85
N SER A 92 28.61 23.47 -4.26
CA SER A 92 29.55 24.35 -4.95
C SER A 92 30.99 24.03 -4.56
N GLY A 93 31.89 24.10 -5.54
CA GLY A 93 33.32 23.83 -5.37
C GLY A 93 33.80 22.94 -6.51
N PHE A 94 34.97 23.22 -7.07
CA PHE A 94 35.57 22.37 -8.10
C PHE A 94 36.16 21.12 -7.43
N ALA A 95 35.77 19.94 -7.91
CA ALA A 95 36.35 18.67 -7.51
C ALA A 95 36.27 17.68 -8.68
N THR A 96 37.06 16.61 -8.62
CA THR A 96 37.06 15.61 -9.70
C THR A 96 35.69 14.93 -9.83
N VAL A 97 35.42 14.39 -11.02
CA VAL A 97 34.19 13.63 -11.31
C VAL A 97 33.93 12.52 -10.26
N SER A 98 34.98 11.77 -9.87
CA SER A 98 34.84 10.70 -8.87
C SER A 98 34.54 11.22 -7.47
N GLU A 99 35.13 12.35 -7.09
CA GLU A 99 34.91 13.00 -5.79
C GLU A 99 33.48 13.56 -5.69
N TYR A 100 32.96 14.13 -6.77
CA TYR A 100 31.56 14.56 -6.83
C TYR A 100 30.59 13.39 -6.74
N ALA A 101 30.87 12.28 -7.42
CA ALA A 101 30.06 11.07 -7.32
C ALA A 101 30.03 10.52 -5.87
N GLU A 102 31.15 10.53 -5.16
CA GLU A 102 31.22 10.12 -3.75
C GLU A 102 30.31 10.97 -2.85
N VAL A 103 30.33 12.30 -3.01
CA VAL A 103 29.46 13.20 -2.25
C VAL A 103 27.99 12.96 -2.61
N LEU A 104 27.66 12.88 -3.90
CA LEU A 104 26.27 12.73 -4.37
C LEU A 104 25.64 11.39 -3.97
N ARG A 105 26.42 10.32 -3.81
CA ARG A 105 25.96 9.02 -3.26
C ARG A 105 25.38 9.11 -1.85
N THR A 106 25.67 10.19 -1.12
CA THR A 106 25.21 10.38 0.26
C THR A 106 23.97 11.26 0.38
N VAL A 107 23.33 11.64 -0.73
CA VAL A 107 22.16 12.51 -0.69
C VAL A 107 20.98 11.77 -0.08
N THR A 108 20.36 12.40 0.93
CA THR A 108 19.18 11.91 1.64
C THR A 108 18.00 12.85 1.49
N TYR A 109 16.79 12.29 1.63
CA TYR A 109 15.55 13.03 1.83
C TYR A 109 15.02 12.77 3.24
N ASN A 110 14.52 13.81 3.90
CA ASN A 110 13.80 13.74 5.15
C ASN A 110 12.55 14.62 5.12
N ASN A 111 11.55 14.29 5.94
CA ASN A 111 10.37 15.10 6.15
C ASN A 111 10.01 15.16 7.64
N THR A 112 10.04 16.36 8.20
CA THR A 112 9.84 16.63 9.63
C THR A 112 8.41 16.98 10.00
N ALA A 113 7.47 16.97 9.03
CA ALA A 113 6.07 17.22 9.31
C ALA A 113 5.52 16.14 10.25
N LEU A 114 4.69 16.54 11.22
CA LEU A 114 3.97 15.58 12.07
C LEU A 114 3.00 14.70 11.27
N THR A 115 2.55 15.21 10.11
CA THR A 115 1.67 14.56 9.15
C THR A 115 2.19 14.83 7.74
N PRO A 116 3.22 14.10 7.28
CA PRO A 116 3.67 14.26 5.90
C PRO A 116 2.51 13.97 4.94
N THR A 117 2.40 14.74 3.87
CA THR A 117 1.32 14.56 2.88
C THR A 117 1.60 13.30 2.04
N PRO A 118 0.68 12.35 1.86
CA PRO A 118 0.89 11.19 1.00
C PRO A 118 1.29 11.47 -0.47
N GLY A 119 1.90 10.47 -1.09
CA GLY A 119 2.28 10.36 -2.50
C GLY A 119 3.74 10.64 -2.83
N ALA A 120 4.04 10.69 -4.12
CA ALA A 120 5.41 10.84 -4.65
C ALA A 120 5.96 12.27 -4.55
N ARG A 121 7.26 12.38 -4.29
CA ARG A 121 8.12 13.55 -4.48
C ARG A 121 9.07 13.24 -5.64
N THR A 122 9.15 14.16 -6.59
CA THR A 122 10.05 14.09 -7.76
C THR A 122 11.24 14.99 -7.50
N ILE A 123 12.42 14.39 -7.43
CA ILE A 123 13.67 15.04 -7.08
C ILE A 123 14.59 15.01 -8.29
N THR A 124 15.00 16.18 -8.78
CA THR A 124 15.88 16.28 -9.95
C THR A 124 17.31 16.57 -9.52
N PHE A 125 18.26 15.85 -10.11
CA PHE A 125 19.69 16.07 -9.95
C PHE A 125 20.27 16.67 -11.22
N THR A 126 21.11 17.69 -11.09
CA THR A 126 21.85 18.28 -12.21
C THR A 126 23.26 18.61 -11.75
N VAL A 127 24.27 18.22 -12.54
CA VAL A 127 25.67 18.57 -12.31
C VAL A 127 26.13 19.57 -13.37
N ASN A 128 27.10 20.41 -13.03
CA ASN A 128 27.64 21.45 -13.91
C ASN A 128 29.17 21.44 -13.86
N ASP A 129 29.80 21.36 -15.02
CA ASP A 129 31.27 21.30 -15.22
C ASP A 129 31.96 22.69 -15.21
N GLY A 130 31.22 23.74 -14.87
CA GLY A 130 31.63 25.14 -14.94
C GLY A 130 31.19 25.85 -16.22
N LYS A 131 30.64 25.14 -17.22
CA LYS A 131 30.21 25.71 -18.49
C LYS A 131 28.78 25.29 -18.86
N GLU A 132 28.44 24.01 -18.72
CA GLU A 132 27.16 23.42 -19.11
C GLU A 132 26.58 22.51 -18.01
N ASN A 133 25.25 22.38 -18.02
CA ASN A 133 24.52 21.50 -17.12
C ASN A 133 24.30 20.14 -17.76
N SER A 134 24.31 19.09 -16.95
CA SER A 134 23.82 17.78 -17.37
C SER A 134 22.33 17.80 -17.73
N VAL A 135 21.90 16.76 -18.45
CA VAL A 135 20.48 16.39 -18.46
C VAL A 135 20.07 16.04 -17.01
N PRO A 136 18.88 16.45 -16.54
CA PRO A 136 18.43 16.10 -15.20
C PRO A 136 18.21 14.60 -15.05
N ALA A 137 18.78 14.03 -13.99
CA ALA A 137 18.44 12.70 -13.50
C ALA A 137 17.31 12.81 -12.44
N VAL A 138 16.44 11.80 -12.31
CA VAL A 138 15.20 11.90 -11.53
C VAL A 138 15.11 10.81 -10.46
N SER A 139 15.15 11.21 -9.19
CA SER A 139 14.79 10.32 -8.08
C SER A 139 13.34 10.53 -7.67
N THR A 140 12.63 9.45 -7.38
CA THR A 140 11.26 9.51 -6.85
C THR A 140 11.24 9.00 -5.41
N VAL A 141 10.79 9.84 -4.47
CA VAL A 141 10.56 9.44 -3.08
C VAL A 141 9.07 9.29 -2.83
N TYR A 142 8.63 8.09 -2.47
CA TYR A 142 7.23 7.81 -2.19
C TYR A 142 6.95 7.77 -0.67
N TYR A 143 5.98 8.57 -0.22
CA TYR A 143 5.36 8.44 1.10
C TYR A 143 3.95 7.86 0.90
N PRO A 144 3.56 6.77 1.57
CA PRO A 144 2.26 6.12 1.42
C PRO A 144 1.16 7.00 1.96
N ASP A 145 -0.07 6.70 1.55
CA ASP A 145 -1.22 7.06 2.35
C ASP A 145 -1.47 5.92 3.34
N ASP A 146 -1.28 6.17 4.63
CA ASP A 146 -1.59 5.20 5.70
C ASP A 146 -2.96 5.53 6.34
N THR A 147 -3.86 6.13 5.57
CA THR A 147 -5.24 6.37 6.00
C THR A 147 -5.99 5.04 6.06
N VAL A 148 -6.67 4.81 7.18
CA VAL A 148 -7.69 3.77 7.31
C VAL A 148 -9.04 4.43 7.09
N ARG A 149 -9.73 4.07 6.01
CA ARG A 149 -11.14 4.39 5.87
C ARG A 149 -11.97 3.30 6.53
N ILE A 150 -12.88 3.71 7.38
CA ILE A 150 -13.85 2.84 8.03
C ILE A 150 -15.21 3.25 7.51
N THR A 151 -15.83 2.37 6.74
CA THR A 151 -17.25 2.52 6.45
C THR A 151 -18.03 2.09 7.68
N THR A 152 -18.92 2.94 8.18
CA THR A 152 -19.50 2.77 9.51
C THR A 152 -20.49 1.60 9.63
N GLY A 153 -20.22 0.70 10.58
CA GLY A 153 -21.17 -0.07 11.37
C GLY A 153 -21.03 0.23 12.87
N THR A 154 -22.01 -0.11 13.70
CA THR A 154 -21.98 0.17 15.17
C THR A 154 -21.10 -0.82 15.96
N ARG A 155 -20.36 -1.71 15.28
CA ARG A 155 -19.63 -2.82 15.91
C ARG A 155 -18.11 -2.71 15.71
N ALA A 156 -17.41 -3.35 16.63
CA ALA A 156 -15.96 -3.39 16.70
C ALA A 156 -15.41 -4.20 15.51
N THR A 157 -14.42 -3.66 14.80
CA THR A 157 -13.80 -4.33 13.65
C THR A 157 -12.28 -4.42 13.82
N SER A 158 -11.70 -5.60 13.65
CA SER A 158 -10.25 -5.80 13.67
C SER A 158 -9.62 -5.65 12.29
N ILE A 159 -8.57 -4.83 12.18
CA ILE A 159 -7.63 -4.85 11.07
C ILE A 159 -6.38 -5.61 11.50
N PRO A 160 -5.91 -6.62 10.75
CA PRO A 160 -4.65 -7.25 11.06
C PRO A 160 -3.52 -6.23 10.96
N ALA A 161 -2.59 -6.25 11.92
CA ALA A 161 -1.43 -5.37 11.92
C ALA A 161 -0.64 -5.49 10.60
N SER A 162 -0.62 -6.69 10.01
CA SER A 162 -0.01 -6.93 8.70
C SER A 162 -0.57 -6.01 7.61
N ALA A 163 -1.83 -5.61 7.64
CA ALA A 163 -2.42 -4.74 6.62
C ALA A 163 -1.77 -3.35 6.60
N PHE A 164 -1.48 -2.79 7.78
CA PHE A 164 -0.70 -1.57 7.91
C PHE A 164 0.72 -1.74 7.37
N LEU A 165 1.32 -2.90 7.65
CA LEU A 165 2.71 -3.19 7.31
C LEU A 165 2.92 -3.52 5.82
N VAL A 166 1.90 -3.99 5.08
CA VAL A 166 2.01 -4.20 3.62
C VAL A 166 2.29 -2.87 2.93
N ASN A 167 1.66 -1.80 3.42
CA ASN A 167 1.90 -0.45 2.94
C ASN A 167 3.26 0.09 3.34
N ASP A 168 4.07 -0.61 4.15
CA ASP A 168 5.41 -0.19 4.54
C ASP A 168 6.54 -0.75 3.67
N GLY A 169 6.25 -1.68 2.75
CA GLY A 169 7.20 -2.12 1.72
C GLY A 169 8.40 -2.93 2.23
N GLY A 170 8.39 -3.37 3.49
CA GLY A 170 9.40 -4.27 4.07
C GLY A 170 8.92 -5.71 4.12
N VAL A 171 9.85 -6.67 4.02
CA VAL A 171 9.54 -8.10 4.17
C VAL A 171 9.70 -8.49 5.64
N GLY A 172 8.70 -9.15 6.21
CA GLY A 172 8.76 -9.63 7.59
C GLY A 172 8.73 -8.51 8.63
N LEU A 173 8.04 -7.41 8.32
CA LEU A 173 7.77 -6.36 9.29
C LEU A 173 6.82 -6.86 10.38
N SER A 174 6.98 -6.30 11.57
CA SER A 174 6.09 -6.54 12.70
C SER A 174 5.73 -5.24 13.40
N MET A 175 4.46 -5.06 13.77
CA MET A 175 4.02 -3.89 14.52
C MET A 175 4.36 -4.11 16.00
N THR A 176 5.13 -3.21 16.60
CA THR A 176 5.68 -3.41 17.95
C THR A 176 5.06 -2.48 19.00
N GLY A 177 4.24 -1.52 18.60
CA GLY A 177 3.56 -0.61 19.52
C GLY A 177 2.75 0.45 18.79
N THR A 178 1.72 0.99 19.44
CA THR A 178 1.00 2.18 18.99
C THR A 178 1.07 3.30 20.02
N ASN A 179 0.98 4.54 19.54
CA ASN A 179 0.91 5.74 20.35
C ASN A 179 -0.29 6.59 19.91
N MET A 180 -0.93 7.24 20.89
CA MET A 180 -2.03 8.18 20.67
C MET A 180 -3.27 7.53 20.03
N LEU A 181 -3.57 6.28 20.38
CA LEU A 181 -4.80 5.61 19.92
C LEU A 181 -6.03 6.46 20.29
N PRO A 182 -6.91 6.77 19.32
CA PRO A 182 -8.16 7.46 19.63
C PRO A 182 -9.10 6.53 20.40
N GLY A 183 -10.01 7.13 21.17
CA GLY A 183 -11.03 6.37 21.89
C GLY A 183 -11.80 5.48 20.94
N GLY A 184 -11.80 4.17 21.21
CA GLY A 184 -12.36 3.15 20.32
C GLY A 184 -11.32 2.28 19.62
N VAL A 185 -10.04 2.65 19.61
CA VAL A 185 -8.97 1.78 19.06
C VAL A 185 -8.23 1.05 20.16
N THR A 186 -8.05 -0.27 20.02
CA THR A 186 -7.30 -1.10 20.99
C THR A 186 -6.40 -2.12 20.29
N GLU A 187 -5.24 -2.40 20.88
CA GLU A 187 -4.30 -3.43 20.40
C GLU A 187 -4.73 -4.84 20.82
N ILE A 188 -4.54 -5.81 19.93
CA ILE A 188 -4.80 -7.24 20.17
C ILE A 188 -3.55 -8.06 19.82
N GLY A 189 -3.23 -9.06 20.65
CA GLY A 189 -2.16 -10.04 20.40
C GLY A 189 -0.82 -9.77 21.08
N GLY A 190 -0.67 -8.67 21.81
CA GLY A 190 0.57 -8.34 22.53
C GLY A 190 1.63 -7.73 21.61
N VAL A 191 2.92 -8.04 21.84
CA VAL A 191 4.03 -7.57 21.01
C VAL A 191 4.71 -8.79 20.36
N PRO A 192 4.72 -8.91 19.02
CA PRO A 192 4.16 -7.97 18.06
C PRO A 192 2.63 -7.93 18.10
N ILE A 193 2.07 -6.76 17.82
CA ILE A 193 0.63 -6.53 17.73
C ILE A 193 0.12 -7.33 16.54
N SER A 194 -0.87 -8.17 16.78
CA SER A 194 -1.49 -8.99 15.73
C SER A 194 -2.57 -8.23 14.97
N GLU A 195 -3.35 -7.42 15.68
CA GLU A 195 -4.49 -6.69 15.14
C GLU A 195 -4.72 -5.39 15.92
N LEU A 196 -5.35 -4.43 15.25
CA LEU A 196 -5.94 -3.25 15.86
C LEU A 196 -7.45 -3.34 15.72
N ASN A 197 -8.16 -3.32 16.84
CA ASN A 197 -9.61 -3.29 16.86
C ASN A 197 -10.10 -1.84 16.87
N PHE A 198 -10.99 -1.50 15.93
CA PHE A 198 -11.63 -0.23 15.73
C PHE A 198 -13.11 -0.33 16.13
N ASN A 199 -13.43 0.10 17.35
CA ASN A 199 -14.77 0.15 17.91
C ASN A 199 -15.24 1.60 18.01
N ASN A 200 -15.89 2.09 16.96
CA ASN A 200 -16.42 3.45 16.89
C ASN A 200 -15.35 4.55 17.17
N PRO A 201 -14.18 4.55 16.51
CA PRO A 201 -13.13 5.57 16.67
C PRO A 201 -13.51 6.89 15.99
N ALA A 202 -13.34 8.05 16.64
CA ALA A 202 -13.82 9.32 16.10
C ALA A 202 -13.32 9.62 14.66
N ASP A 203 -14.17 10.20 13.82
CA ASP A 203 -13.79 10.61 12.46
C ASP A 203 -12.65 11.66 12.47
N GLY A 204 -11.72 11.53 11.53
CA GLY A 204 -10.51 12.36 11.42
C GLY A 204 -9.46 12.13 12.51
N SER A 205 -9.68 11.18 13.43
CA SER A 205 -8.71 10.90 14.50
C SER A 205 -7.47 10.17 13.96
N THR A 206 -6.34 10.31 14.65
CA THR A 206 -5.07 9.77 14.15
C THR A 206 -4.28 9.09 15.25
N PHE A 207 -3.54 8.04 14.92
CA PHE A 207 -2.54 7.43 15.79
C PHE A 207 -1.24 7.16 15.03
N THR A 208 -0.19 6.78 15.74
CA THR A 208 1.06 6.32 15.13
C THR A 208 1.35 4.90 15.57
N TYR A 209 1.97 4.09 14.72
CA TYR A 209 2.50 2.79 15.10
C TYR A 209 3.99 2.71 14.82
N THR A 210 4.68 1.89 15.62
CA THR A 210 6.07 1.51 15.40
C THR A 210 6.10 0.14 14.76
N PHE A 211 6.93 -0.02 13.74
CA PHE A 211 7.21 -1.31 13.14
C PHE A 211 8.69 -1.63 13.25
N ALA A 212 9.00 -2.93 13.29
CA ALA A 212 10.36 -3.44 13.32
C ALA A 212 10.57 -4.47 12.21
N GLU A 213 11.73 -4.38 11.56
CA GLU A 213 12.26 -5.42 10.69
C GLU A 213 12.90 -6.55 11.51
N SER A 214 13.02 -7.73 10.90
CA SER A 214 13.82 -8.84 11.45
C SER A 214 15.29 -8.47 11.69
N SER A 215 15.80 -7.45 10.99
CA SER A 215 17.14 -6.86 11.14
C SER A 215 17.32 -6.03 12.42
N GLY A 216 16.22 -5.69 13.11
CA GLY A 216 16.23 -4.83 14.30
C GLY A 216 16.04 -3.34 14.01
N ASN A 217 15.97 -2.94 12.73
CA ASN A 217 15.62 -1.58 12.35
C ASN A 217 14.16 -1.29 12.72
N THR A 218 13.88 -0.07 13.16
CA THR A 218 12.52 0.38 13.47
C THR A 218 12.14 1.62 12.66
N GLY A 219 10.85 1.73 12.36
CA GLY A 219 10.24 2.90 11.74
C GLY A 219 8.92 3.23 12.39
N THR A 220 8.39 4.40 12.08
CA THR A 220 7.07 4.84 12.58
C THR A 220 6.22 5.32 11.43
N ALA A 221 4.96 4.91 11.42
CA ALA A 221 3.97 5.38 10.46
C ALA A 221 2.78 5.98 11.20
N LYS A 222 2.09 6.92 10.53
CA LYS A 222 0.95 7.64 11.08
C LYS A 222 -0.30 7.21 10.34
N VAL A 223 -1.31 6.79 11.09
CA VAL A 223 -2.62 6.43 10.57
C VAL A 223 -3.62 7.53 10.82
N THR A 224 -4.40 7.87 9.79
CA THR A 224 -5.60 8.72 9.90
C THR A 224 -6.83 7.86 9.74
N ILE A 225 -7.82 8.04 10.60
CA ILE A 225 -9.09 7.31 10.54
C ILE A 225 -10.11 8.24 9.89
N LEU A 226 -10.72 7.80 8.79
CA LEU A 226 -11.85 8.50 8.16
C LEU A 226 -13.09 7.63 8.22
N ARG A 227 -14.20 8.19 8.69
CA ARG A 227 -15.50 7.54 8.65
C ARG A 227 -16.25 7.90 7.39
N VAL A 228 -16.88 6.90 6.80
CA VAL A 228 -17.84 7.11 5.71
C VAL A 228 -19.20 6.60 6.16
N ASP A 229 -20.13 7.53 6.36
CA ASP A 229 -21.53 7.22 6.66
C ASP A 229 -22.23 6.73 5.38
N ARG A 230 -22.91 5.57 5.43
CA ARG A 230 -23.60 4.97 4.27
C ARG A 230 -25.04 4.54 4.58
N THR A 231 -25.78 4.20 3.52
CA THR A 231 -27.19 3.82 3.56
C THR A 231 -27.36 2.35 3.19
N GLY A 232 -28.41 1.66 3.63
CA GLY A 232 -28.66 0.25 3.26
C GLY A 232 -29.15 0.03 1.82
N GLY A 233 -28.57 0.71 0.83
CA GLY A 233 -28.86 0.52 -0.58
C GLY A 233 -27.55 0.29 -1.35
N GLY A 234 -27.63 -0.09 -2.63
CA GLY A 234 -26.43 -0.36 -3.42
C GLY A 234 -25.54 0.88 -3.56
N ASP A 235 -24.36 0.82 -2.95
CA ASP A 235 -23.40 1.89 -2.81
C ASP A 235 -22.17 1.69 -3.71
N ILE A 236 -21.48 2.79 -4.02
CA ILE A 236 -20.15 2.76 -4.63
C ILE A 236 -19.13 3.15 -3.57
N ILE A 237 -18.23 2.24 -3.25
CA ILE A 237 -17.31 2.30 -2.13
C ILE A 237 -15.88 2.29 -2.67
N SER A 238 -15.04 3.19 -2.16
CA SER A 238 -13.61 3.23 -2.48
C SER A 238 -12.78 3.45 -1.21
N GLY A 239 -11.82 2.56 -0.97
CA GLY A 239 -10.81 2.68 0.08
C GLY A 239 -9.70 3.64 -0.31
N GLY A 240 -9.19 3.53 -1.53
CA GLY A 240 -8.25 4.49 -2.11
C GLY A 240 -6.81 4.00 -1.99
N SER A 241 -6.01 4.61 -1.14
CA SER A 241 -4.65 4.14 -0.85
C SER A 241 -4.51 3.97 0.66
N GLY A 242 -3.75 2.97 1.09
CA GLY A 242 -3.69 2.58 2.48
C GLY A 242 -4.47 1.28 2.72
N PRO A 243 -4.45 0.74 3.95
CA PRO A 243 -5.25 -0.43 4.30
C PRO A 243 -6.64 0.02 4.74
N ASP A 244 -7.67 -0.40 4.01
CA ASP A 244 -9.03 0.07 4.26
C ASP A 244 -9.96 -1.00 4.86
N LEU A 245 -10.91 -0.54 5.69
CA LEU A 245 -12.04 -1.33 6.19
C LEU A 245 -13.30 -0.94 5.43
N LEU A 246 -13.67 -1.79 4.49
CA LEU A 246 -14.75 -1.51 3.56
C LEU A 246 -15.93 -2.42 3.88
N ARG A 247 -17.06 -1.81 4.25
CA ARG A 247 -18.32 -2.51 4.50
C ARG A 247 -19.38 -1.97 3.55
N GLY A 248 -20.08 -2.89 2.90
CA GLY A 248 -21.22 -2.61 2.02
C GLY A 248 -22.48 -2.21 2.79
N GLU A 249 -22.72 -2.88 3.94
CA GLU A 249 -24.00 -2.92 4.65
C GLU A 249 -25.05 -3.75 3.87
N GLU A 250 -26.34 -3.53 4.14
CA GLU A 250 -27.41 -4.08 3.30
C GLU A 250 -27.37 -3.42 1.92
N GLY A 251 -27.49 -4.19 0.85
CA GLY A 251 -27.44 -3.64 -0.50
C GLY A 251 -26.76 -4.59 -1.47
N PHE A 252 -26.55 -4.11 -2.70
CA PHE A 252 -25.67 -4.74 -3.67
C PHE A 252 -24.62 -3.71 -4.03
N ASP A 253 -23.47 -3.81 -3.38
CA ASP A 253 -22.47 -2.75 -3.35
C ASP A 253 -21.39 -2.98 -4.40
N THR A 254 -20.79 -1.90 -4.89
CA THR A 254 -19.61 -1.94 -5.74
C THR A 254 -18.44 -1.35 -4.97
N ILE A 255 -17.49 -2.19 -4.59
CA ILE A 255 -16.42 -1.89 -3.66
C ILE A 255 -15.06 -1.96 -4.37
N THR A 256 -14.24 -0.92 -4.19
CA THR A 256 -12.85 -0.85 -4.63
C THR A 256 -11.97 -0.69 -3.40
N GLY A 257 -11.08 -1.64 -3.13
CA GLY A 257 -10.06 -1.53 -2.08
C GLY A 257 -9.09 -0.41 -2.39
N GLY A 258 -8.47 -0.51 -3.56
CA GLY A 258 -7.44 0.38 -4.06
C GLY A 258 -6.04 -0.19 -3.80
N ALA A 259 -5.11 0.68 -3.43
CA ALA A 259 -3.73 0.27 -3.17
C ALA A 259 -3.54 0.02 -1.68
N GLY A 260 -3.34 -1.23 -1.29
CA GLY A 260 -3.10 -1.58 0.10
C GLY A 260 -3.45 -3.03 0.37
N ALA A 261 -3.59 -3.37 1.64
CA ALA A 261 -4.14 -4.64 2.09
C ALA A 261 -5.49 -4.34 2.74
N ASP A 262 -6.55 -4.56 1.97
CA ASP A 262 -7.90 -4.12 2.33
C ASP A 262 -8.71 -5.25 2.95
N VAL A 263 -9.66 -4.90 3.80
CA VAL A 263 -10.60 -5.86 4.40
C VAL A 263 -12.03 -5.50 4.01
N PHE A 264 -12.64 -6.39 3.23
CA PHE A 264 -14.05 -6.30 2.80
C PHE A 264 -14.93 -7.04 3.81
N ILE A 265 -15.70 -6.31 4.61
CA ILE A 265 -16.39 -6.82 5.79
C ILE A 265 -17.81 -7.25 5.46
N TYR A 266 -18.14 -8.47 5.88
CA TYR A 266 -19.50 -9.01 5.97
C TYR A 266 -19.84 -9.24 7.45
N GLU A 267 -20.75 -8.43 7.99
CA GLU A 267 -21.17 -8.45 9.40
C GLU A 267 -22.26 -9.47 9.70
N ASP A 268 -23.22 -9.63 8.79
CA ASP A 268 -24.39 -10.47 8.95
C ASP A 268 -24.60 -11.27 7.68
N GLU A 269 -25.23 -12.44 7.77
CA GLU A 269 -25.49 -13.21 6.57
C GLU A 269 -26.42 -12.49 5.60
N ASP A 270 -27.22 -11.51 6.02
CA ASP A 270 -28.14 -10.82 5.13
C ASP A 270 -27.45 -9.89 4.11
N GLU A 271 -26.16 -9.61 4.29
CA GLU A 271 -25.33 -8.82 3.39
C GLU A 271 -24.94 -9.60 2.12
N GLY A 272 -25.02 -8.96 0.95
CA GLY A 272 -24.83 -9.60 -0.36
C GLY A 272 -26.14 -10.02 -1.03
N SER A 273 -26.21 -11.24 -1.58
CA SER A 273 -27.38 -11.67 -2.35
C SER A 273 -28.59 -12.06 -1.50
N GLY A 274 -29.76 -12.11 -2.15
CA GLY A 274 -30.91 -12.85 -1.61
C GLY A 274 -30.62 -14.35 -1.42
N THR A 275 -31.49 -15.05 -0.70
CA THR A 275 -31.28 -16.47 -0.36
C THR A 275 -31.62 -17.43 -1.50
N PHE A 276 -30.87 -18.52 -1.59
CA PHE A 276 -31.07 -19.60 -2.55
C PHE A 276 -30.54 -20.94 -2.01
N ASP A 277 -30.78 -22.03 -2.73
CA ASP A 277 -30.15 -23.33 -2.50
C ASP A 277 -28.87 -23.44 -3.36
N ALA A 278 -27.67 -23.51 -2.75
CA ALA A 278 -26.38 -23.49 -3.48
C ALA A 278 -26.01 -24.77 -4.29
N THR A 279 -26.99 -25.40 -4.92
CA THR A 279 -26.71 -26.33 -6.03
C THR A 279 -26.08 -25.57 -7.20
N GLN A 280 -25.26 -26.24 -8.03
CA GLN A 280 -24.51 -25.54 -9.09
C GLN A 280 -25.44 -24.77 -10.06
N ASP A 281 -26.56 -25.36 -10.48
CA ASP A 281 -27.49 -24.71 -11.41
C ASP A 281 -28.14 -23.47 -10.79
N ASN A 282 -28.51 -23.53 -9.50
CA ASN A 282 -29.09 -22.41 -8.79
C ASN A 282 -28.06 -21.32 -8.50
N LEU A 283 -26.81 -21.69 -8.17
CA LEU A 283 -25.72 -20.73 -8.02
C LEU A 283 -25.49 -19.97 -9.32
N LEU A 284 -25.45 -20.67 -10.46
CA LEU A 284 -25.32 -20.02 -11.78
C LEU A 284 -26.52 -19.12 -12.10
N ALA A 285 -27.73 -19.53 -11.74
CA ALA A 285 -28.92 -18.70 -11.86
C ALA A 285 -28.82 -17.43 -10.99
N GLN A 286 -28.40 -17.57 -9.73
CA GLN A 286 -28.21 -16.43 -8.82
C GLN A 286 -27.11 -15.49 -9.32
N ILE A 287 -25.99 -16.03 -9.82
CA ILE A 287 -24.91 -15.24 -10.43
C ILE A 287 -25.44 -14.37 -11.59
N SER A 288 -26.36 -14.90 -12.40
CA SER A 288 -26.94 -14.18 -13.55
C SER A 288 -27.81 -12.97 -13.17
N THR A 289 -28.24 -12.87 -11.91
CA THR A 289 -29.04 -11.74 -11.43
C THR A 289 -28.22 -10.46 -11.24
N ASN A 290 -26.90 -10.59 -11.01
CA ASN A 290 -26.02 -9.50 -10.56
C ASN A 290 -26.53 -8.79 -9.28
N GLN A 291 -27.21 -9.54 -8.41
CA GLN A 291 -27.75 -9.06 -7.13
C GLN A 291 -26.91 -9.63 -5.99
N TYR A 292 -25.73 -9.04 -5.80
CA TYR A 292 -24.69 -9.33 -4.80
C TYR A 292 -23.65 -8.21 -4.86
N ASP A 293 -22.75 -8.16 -3.89
CA ASP A 293 -21.67 -7.19 -3.91
C ASP A 293 -20.61 -7.54 -4.93
N ILE A 294 -19.94 -6.52 -5.45
CA ILE A 294 -18.86 -6.62 -6.43
C ILE A 294 -17.62 -5.94 -5.84
N ILE A 295 -16.58 -6.72 -5.60
CA ILE A 295 -15.25 -6.22 -5.24
C ILE A 295 -14.42 -6.14 -6.52
N LEU A 296 -14.01 -4.92 -6.90
CA LEU A 296 -13.45 -4.62 -8.22
C LEU A 296 -11.97 -4.98 -8.39
N ASP A 297 -11.20 -5.06 -7.29
CA ASP A 297 -9.74 -5.09 -7.35
C ASP A 297 -9.09 -5.98 -6.28
N PHE A 298 -9.80 -7.00 -5.79
CA PHE A 298 -9.29 -7.92 -4.78
C PHE A 298 -7.95 -8.57 -5.19
N ALA A 299 -6.90 -8.28 -4.43
CA ALA A 299 -5.56 -8.80 -4.59
C ALA A 299 -5.32 -10.00 -3.65
N LYS A 300 -5.35 -11.22 -4.21
CA LYS A 300 -5.08 -12.46 -3.46
C LYS A 300 -3.77 -12.39 -2.66
N GLY A 301 -3.84 -12.80 -1.40
CA GLY A 301 -2.73 -12.85 -0.45
C GLY A 301 -2.36 -11.48 0.14
N ILE A 302 -3.04 -10.42 -0.29
CA ILE A 302 -2.88 -9.05 0.18
C ILE A 302 -4.18 -8.63 0.87
N ASP A 303 -5.29 -8.68 0.15
CA ASP A 303 -6.62 -8.34 0.64
C ASP A 303 -7.30 -9.50 1.35
N LYS A 304 -8.32 -9.17 2.15
CA LYS A 304 -9.07 -10.14 2.94
C LYS A 304 -10.58 -9.92 2.84
N ILE A 305 -11.29 -11.04 2.84
CA ILE A 305 -12.72 -11.05 3.15
C ILE A 305 -12.86 -11.18 4.67
N GLY A 306 -13.32 -10.12 5.32
CA GLY A 306 -13.57 -10.07 6.75
C GLY A 306 -14.96 -10.61 7.08
N ILE A 307 -15.03 -11.65 7.91
CA ILE A 307 -16.29 -12.21 8.38
C ILE A 307 -16.42 -11.94 9.87
N THR A 308 -17.53 -11.34 10.29
CA THR A 308 -17.80 -11.15 11.72
C THR A 308 -18.66 -12.26 12.31
N ARG A 309 -18.74 -12.33 13.64
CA ARG A 309 -19.62 -13.27 14.35
C ARG A 309 -21.13 -13.07 14.14
N GLY A 310 -21.55 -12.01 13.45
CA GLY A 310 -22.96 -11.89 13.06
C GLY A 310 -23.33 -12.90 11.97
N VAL A 311 -22.39 -13.24 11.07
CA VAL A 311 -22.57 -14.34 10.11
C VAL A 311 -22.68 -15.65 10.86
N ARG A 312 -23.88 -16.25 10.83
CA ARG A 312 -24.17 -17.46 11.62
C ARG A 312 -23.25 -18.63 11.26
N ALA A 313 -22.89 -19.40 12.29
CA ALA A 313 -22.11 -20.64 12.19
C ALA A 313 -20.71 -20.53 11.54
N VAL A 314 -20.20 -19.32 11.30
CA VAL A 314 -18.84 -19.06 10.79
C VAL A 314 -18.00 -18.47 11.91
N ASN A 315 -17.07 -19.26 12.46
CA ASN A 315 -16.31 -18.91 13.66
C ASN A 315 -14.81 -18.88 13.43
N ASP A 316 -14.29 -19.76 12.57
CA ASP A 316 -12.87 -19.85 12.28
C ASP A 316 -12.58 -20.41 10.88
N PHE A 317 -11.29 -20.47 10.53
CA PHE A 317 -10.84 -20.89 9.21
C PHE A 317 -11.23 -22.32 8.82
N ALA A 318 -11.59 -23.20 9.78
CA ALA A 318 -12.11 -24.52 9.47
C ALA A 318 -13.51 -24.47 8.82
N ASP A 319 -14.23 -23.37 8.99
CA ASP A 319 -15.54 -23.13 8.40
C ASP A 319 -15.44 -22.63 6.95
N ILE A 320 -14.23 -22.50 6.40
CA ILE A 320 -13.97 -22.12 5.01
C ILE A 320 -13.42 -23.34 4.25
N LEU A 321 -14.05 -23.67 3.13
CA LEU A 321 -13.50 -24.62 2.16
C LEU A 321 -12.42 -23.91 1.33
N PRO A 322 -11.12 -24.25 1.47
CA PRO A 322 -10.05 -23.47 0.85
C PRO A 322 -9.98 -23.65 -0.67
N VAL A 323 -10.44 -24.80 -1.17
CA VAL A 323 -10.35 -25.15 -2.60
C VAL A 323 -11.42 -24.39 -3.38
N VAL A 324 -10.98 -23.63 -4.38
CA VAL A 324 -11.87 -22.90 -5.28
C VAL A 324 -12.49 -23.88 -6.27
N GLN A 325 -13.81 -23.86 -6.35
CA GLN A 325 -14.58 -24.77 -7.20
C GLN A 325 -14.81 -24.16 -8.57
N THR A 326 -14.74 -24.96 -9.62
CA THR A 326 -15.14 -24.56 -10.99
C THR A 326 -16.36 -25.36 -11.48
N THR A 327 -16.53 -26.56 -10.92
CA THR A 327 -17.68 -27.45 -11.11
C THR A 327 -17.83 -28.31 -9.87
N PHE A 328 -19.06 -28.70 -9.51
CA PHE A 328 -19.30 -29.66 -8.44
C PHE A 328 -20.63 -30.39 -8.64
N ALA A 329 -20.70 -31.62 -8.14
CA ALA A 329 -21.90 -32.43 -8.15
C ALA A 329 -22.24 -32.86 -6.72
N GLY A 330 -23.29 -32.28 -6.15
CA GLY A 330 -23.74 -32.53 -4.77
C GLY A 330 -23.04 -31.66 -3.73
N ASN A 331 -23.07 -32.12 -2.47
CA ASN A 331 -22.52 -31.41 -1.33
C ASN A 331 -20.98 -31.43 -1.37
N ILE A 332 -20.38 -30.25 -1.34
CA ILE A 332 -18.92 -30.02 -1.25
C ILE A 332 -18.49 -29.54 0.14
N LEU A 333 -19.43 -29.04 0.93
CA LEU A 333 -19.20 -28.62 2.30
C LEU A 333 -19.24 -29.86 3.20
N THR A 334 -18.06 -30.23 3.69
CA THR A 334 -17.88 -31.39 4.55
C THR A 334 -17.47 -30.96 5.95
N GLY A 335 -18.18 -31.43 6.97
CA GLY A 335 -17.88 -31.07 8.35
C GLY A 335 -18.43 -29.70 8.75
N SER A 336 -17.56 -28.79 9.20
CA SER A 336 -17.96 -27.47 9.71
C SER A 336 -17.97 -26.36 8.65
N GLN A 337 -17.60 -26.67 7.41
CA GLN A 337 -17.52 -25.70 6.33
C GLN A 337 -18.87 -25.04 6.03
N ARG A 338 -18.85 -23.72 5.82
CA ARG A 338 -19.99 -22.84 5.53
C ARG A 338 -19.71 -21.90 4.38
N ILE A 339 -18.44 -21.58 4.12
CA ILE A 339 -18.03 -20.70 3.04
C ILE A 339 -17.22 -21.48 2.01
N PHE A 340 -17.47 -21.26 0.73
CA PHE A 340 -16.64 -21.74 -0.37
C PHE A 340 -16.53 -20.70 -1.48
N ALA A 341 -15.52 -20.86 -2.33
CA ALA A 341 -15.34 -20.03 -3.51
C ALA A 341 -15.75 -20.79 -4.78
N TYR A 342 -16.45 -20.13 -5.70
CA TYR A 342 -16.82 -20.66 -7.01
C TYR A 342 -16.34 -19.76 -8.13
N GLU A 343 -15.62 -20.28 -9.10
CA GLU A 343 -15.04 -19.53 -10.20
C GLU A 343 -15.77 -19.84 -11.52
N THR A 344 -16.30 -18.78 -12.14
CA THR A 344 -16.99 -18.85 -13.45
C THR A 344 -16.96 -17.49 -14.13
N GLY A 345 -17.06 -17.46 -15.46
CA GLY A 345 -17.19 -16.20 -16.21
C GLY A 345 -16.01 -15.21 -16.06
N GLY A 346 -14.83 -15.69 -15.64
CA GLY A 346 -13.64 -14.83 -15.40
C GLY A 346 -13.65 -14.12 -14.05
N SER A 347 -14.42 -14.60 -13.07
CA SER A 347 -14.46 -14.05 -11.71
C SER A 347 -14.65 -15.15 -10.67
N THR A 348 -14.34 -14.83 -9.42
CA THR A 348 -14.52 -15.73 -8.28
C THR A 348 -15.63 -15.21 -7.39
N TYR A 349 -16.52 -16.08 -6.92
CA TYR A 349 -17.66 -15.75 -6.08
C TYR A 349 -17.48 -16.38 -4.70
N ILE A 350 -17.64 -15.59 -3.65
CA ILE A 350 -17.62 -16.06 -2.25
C ILE A 350 -19.04 -16.41 -1.85
N VAL A 351 -19.28 -17.68 -1.57
CA VAL A 351 -20.61 -18.22 -1.29
C VAL A 351 -20.65 -18.73 0.14
N TYR A 352 -21.67 -18.30 0.88
CA TYR A 352 -22.01 -18.77 2.22
C TYR A 352 -23.22 -19.69 2.16
N ASP A 353 -23.24 -20.71 3.03
CA ASP A 353 -24.34 -21.67 3.20
C ASP A 353 -24.50 -22.03 4.68
N GLU A 354 -25.62 -21.63 5.30
CA GLU A 354 -25.79 -21.62 6.76
C GLU A 354 -25.69 -23.00 7.43
N ASP A 355 -26.21 -24.04 6.80
CA ASP A 355 -26.23 -25.39 7.38
C ASP A 355 -25.12 -26.32 6.84
N GLY A 356 -24.32 -25.84 5.89
CA GLY A 356 -23.14 -26.52 5.37
C GLY A 356 -23.48 -27.75 4.50
N ASN A 357 -24.57 -27.68 3.74
CA ASN A 357 -25.02 -28.76 2.87
C ASN A 357 -25.00 -28.40 1.37
N ASN A 358 -24.97 -27.10 1.03
CA ASN A 358 -25.04 -26.50 -0.32
C ASN A 358 -26.04 -27.17 -1.29
N ILE A 359 -27.11 -27.78 -0.79
CA ILE A 359 -28.08 -28.56 -1.55
C ILE A 359 -29.50 -28.00 -1.36
N ALA A 360 -29.95 -27.77 -0.13
CA ALA A 360 -31.34 -27.40 0.15
C ALA A 360 -31.48 -26.66 1.48
N GLY A 361 -32.40 -25.68 1.52
CA GLY A 361 -32.74 -24.91 2.71
C GLY A 361 -33.09 -23.45 2.45
N ASN A 362 -32.81 -22.92 1.26
CA ASN A 362 -32.82 -21.50 0.89
C ASN A 362 -32.09 -20.65 1.93
N ASN A 363 -30.88 -21.09 2.24
CA ASN A 363 -30.03 -20.59 3.32
C ASN A 363 -28.61 -20.30 2.82
N SER A 364 -28.41 -20.29 1.50
CA SER A 364 -27.16 -19.88 0.87
C SER A 364 -27.25 -18.46 0.31
N ARG A 365 -26.12 -17.76 0.26
CA ARG A 365 -25.98 -16.39 -0.26
C ARG A 365 -24.62 -16.21 -0.95
N ILE A 366 -24.57 -15.34 -1.94
CA ILE A 366 -23.33 -14.84 -2.51
C ILE A 366 -22.99 -13.56 -1.74
N PHE A 367 -21.90 -13.58 -0.98
CA PHE A 367 -21.40 -12.38 -0.31
C PHE A 367 -20.82 -11.42 -1.34
N ALA A 368 -19.83 -11.89 -2.11
CA ALA A 368 -19.13 -11.05 -3.07
C ALA A 368 -18.79 -11.77 -4.37
N LYS A 369 -18.81 -11.01 -5.47
CA LYS A 369 -18.04 -11.30 -6.68
C LYS A 369 -16.70 -10.58 -6.58
N LEU A 370 -15.61 -11.33 -6.67
CA LEU A 370 -14.25 -10.83 -6.87
C LEU A 370 -14.04 -10.66 -8.38
N GLU A 371 -14.27 -9.45 -8.87
CA GLU A 371 -14.22 -9.12 -10.30
C GLU A 371 -12.83 -9.38 -10.88
N GLY A 372 -12.75 -10.08 -12.01
CA GLY A 372 -11.49 -10.35 -12.70
C GLY A 372 -10.51 -11.28 -11.96
N VAL A 373 -10.85 -11.75 -10.75
CA VAL A 373 -10.02 -12.68 -9.98
C VAL A 373 -10.33 -14.12 -10.42
N THR A 374 -9.35 -14.80 -11.02
CA THR A 374 -9.49 -16.14 -11.62
C THR A 374 -8.20 -16.94 -11.50
N GLY A 375 -8.26 -18.26 -11.67
CA GLY A 375 -7.12 -19.16 -11.66
C GLY A 375 -6.52 -19.38 -10.27
N LEU A 376 -7.28 -19.13 -9.21
CA LEU A 376 -6.73 -19.07 -7.86
C LEU A 376 -6.31 -20.44 -7.31
N GLY A 377 -7.00 -21.51 -7.71
CA GLY A 377 -6.88 -22.88 -7.19
C GLY A 377 -7.34 -23.01 -5.73
N THR A 378 -6.85 -22.14 -4.85
CA THR A 378 -7.24 -22.03 -3.45
C THR A 378 -7.31 -20.57 -3.01
N LEU A 379 -8.22 -20.28 -2.09
CA LEU A 379 -8.13 -19.14 -1.17
C LEU A 379 -7.68 -19.67 0.20
N SER A 380 -6.74 -18.96 0.82
CA SER A 380 -6.04 -19.40 2.03
C SER A 380 -6.46 -18.60 3.26
N ILE A 381 -5.91 -18.97 4.41
CA ILE A 381 -6.01 -18.20 5.66
C ILE A 381 -5.56 -16.73 5.52
N ASN A 382 -4.74 -16.41 4.51
CA ASN A 382 -4.29 -15.04 4.25
C ASN A 382 -5.32 -14.19 3.50
N ASP A 383 -6.34 -14.81 2.91
CA ASP A 383 -7.38 -14.14 2.11
C ASP A 383 -8.67 -13.90 2.91
N PHE A 384 -8.69 -14.30 4.19
CA PHE A 384 -9.82 -14.16 5.10
C PHE A 384 -9.39 -13.59 6.46
N SER A 385 -10.32 -12.92 7.12
CA SER A 385 -10.17 -12.44 8.50
C SER A 385 -11.42 -12.77 9.31
N PHE A 386 -11.25 -13.13 10.58
CA PHE A 386 -12.38 -13.37 11.50
C PHE A 386 -12.42 -12.28 12.55
N ILE A 387 -13.57 -11.60 12.64
CA ILE A 387 -13.75 -10.41 13.47
C ILE A 387 -14.71 -10.75 14.62
N PRO A 388 -14.23 -10.73 15.88
CA PRO A 388 -14.95 -11.27 17.04
C PRO A 388 -16.12 -10.43 17.58
#